data_AF-A0A9D5GR86-F1
#
_entry.id   AF-A0A9D5GR86-F1
#
_cell.length_a   1.000
_cell.length_b   1.000
_cell.length_c   1.000
_cell.angle_alpha   90.00
_cell.angle_beta   90.00
_cell.angle_gamma   90.00
#
_symmetry.space_group_name_H-M   'P 1'
#
loop_
_entity.id
_entity.type
_entity.pdbx_description
1 polymer ?
#
loop_
_entity_poly.entity_id
_entity_poly.type
_entity_poly.pdbx_seq_one_letter_code
_entity_poly.pdbx_strand_id
1 'polypeptide(L)'
;MIYKASSSFTETLLEQPETGMGYQLIEAKRPDRYSTQKFIVYNAELIIDLNENFQENKKNLLNEGYVSMFRRSDYLDLSLSAVLSRQELKFVRMLYESSMNERGRSSGKRGADDNPPVPANGKDIFVRLSAYENDRRIDIENKCLLNGTYTTTMEDYLNCKRYNDAPIDRYALPNNEKIKWAFHVQPKSYDEYQLGTVQPANGHNGGGIEAFFKNGTSNDTYLKKGPY
;
A
#
# COMPACT_ATOMS: atom_id res chain seq x y z
N MET A 1 -8.24 -14.47 11.20
CA MET A 1 -6.99 -15.25 11.27
C MET A 1 -5.95 -14.60 10.37
N ILE A 2 -4.68 -14.99 10.50
CA ILE A 2 -3.57 -14.49 9.67
C ILE A 2 -2.97 -15.67 8.91
N TYR A 3 -2.80 -15.51 7.59
CA TYR A 3 -2.32 -16.55 6.68
C TYR A 3 -1.21 -16.01 5.78
N LYS A 4 -0.51 -16.92 5.09
CA LYS A 4 0.38 -16.59 3.97
C LYS A 4 -0.30 -16.87 2.64
N ALA A 5 -0.03 -16.03 1.64
CA ALA A 5 -0.28 -16.37 0.24
C ALA A 5 0.63 -17.53 -0.19
N SER A 6 0.14 -18.37 -1.11
CA SER A 6 1.01 -19.27 -1.89
C SER A 6 1.85 -18.45 -2.88
N SER A 7 2.91 -19.03 -3.46
CA SER A 7 3.74 -18.33 -4.44
C SER A 7 2.93 -17.90 -5.67
N SER A 8 2.08 -18.78 -6.22
CA SER A 8 1.21 -18.49 -7.36
C SER A 8 0.15 -17.42 -7.04
N PHE A 9 -0.40 -17.42 -5.82
CA PHE A 9 -1.31 -16.37 -5.40
C PHE A 9 -0.58 -15.03 -5.17
N THR A 10 0.67 -15.06 -4.71
CA THR A 10 1.53 -13.87 -4.59
C THR A 10 1.80 -13.27 -5.97
N GLU A 11 2.12 -14.07 -6.98
CA GLU A 11 2.28 -13.65 -8.37
C GLU A 11 0.98 -13.01 -8.90
N THR A 12 -0.16 -13.70 -8.72
CA THR A 12 -1.49 -13.18 -9.09
C THR A 12 -1.79 -11.83 -8.43
N LEU A 13 -1.41 -11.64 -7.16
CA LEU A 13 -1.59 -10.38 -6.45
C LEU A 13 -0.69 -9.26 -6.98
N LEU A 14 0.55 -9.57 -7.37
CA LEU A 14 1.50 -8.59 -7.90
C LEU A 14 1.14 -8.08 -9.30
N GLU A 15 0.46 -8.90 -10.11
CA GLU A 15 -0.13 -8.48 -11.39
C GLU A 15 -1.27 -7.47 -11.23
N GLN A 16 -1.95 -7.48 -10.09
CA GLN A 16 -3.07 -6.58 -9.79
C GLN A 16 -2.60 -5.31 -9.07
N PRO A 17 -3.32 -4.18 -9.20
CA PRO A 17 -2.95 -2.95 -8.49
C PRO A 17 -3.09 -3.07 -6.97
N GLU A 18 -2.37 -2.21 -6.25
CA GLU A 18 -2.59 -1.95 -4.83
C GLU A 18 -3.86 -1.11 -4.59
N THR A 19 -4.44 -1.22 -3.39
CA THR A 19 -5.52 -0.29 -2.92
C THR A 19 -4.93 0.95 -2.21
N GLY A 20 -3.64 0.87 -1.87
CA GLY A 20 -2.81 1.91 -1.29
C GLY A 20 -1.43 1.33 -0.96
N MET A 21 -0.47 2.20 -0.61
CA MET A 21 0.93 1.81 -0.49
C MET A 21 1.14 0.61 0.46
N GLY A 22 1.65 -0.51 -0.07
CA GLY A 22 2.00 -1.70 0.69
C GLY A 22 0.86 -2.68 0.96
N TYR A 23 -0.35 -2.47 0.41
CA TYR A 23 -1.49 -3.38 0.64
C TYR A 23 -2.52 -3.46 -0.51
N GLN A 24 -3.24 -4.57 -0.50
CA GLN A 24 -4.39 -4.83 -1.37
C GLN A 24 -5.59 -5.22 -0.53
N LEU A 25 -6.76 -4.64 -0.84
CA LEU A 25 -8.05 -5.17 -0.40
C LEU A 25 -8.58 -6.06 -1.51
N ILE A 26 -8.88 -7.30 -1.17
CA ILE A 26 -9.32 -8.29 -2.15
C ILE A 26 -10.65 -8.89 -1.76
N GLU A 27 -11.42 -9.25 -2.76
CA GLU A 27 -12.48 -10.22 -2.65
C GLU A 27 -11.99 -11.53 -3.30
N ALA A 28 -12.01 -12.61 -2.54
CA ALA A 28 -11.49 -13.90 -2.98
C ALA A 28 -12.32 -15.04 -2.40
N LYS A 29 -12.24 -16.22 -3.01
CA LYS A 29 -12.97 -17.41 -2.59
C LYS A 29 -11.99 -18.46 -2.04
N ARG A 30 -12.31 -19.01 -0.88
CA ARG A 30 -11.62 -20.18 -0.32
C ARG A 30 -12.20 -21.47 -0.93
N PRO A 31 -11.40 -22.55 -1.09
CA PRO A 31 -11.90 -23.83 -1.58
C PRO A 31 -13.05 -24.43 -0.74
N ASP A 32 -13.09 -24.17 0.57
CA ASP A 32 -14.11 -24.66 1.52
C ASP A 32 -15.38 -23.81 1.59
N ARG A 33 -15.44 -22.67 0.89
CA ARG A 33 -16.50 -21.66 1.02
C ARG A 33 -17.27 -21.48 -0.28
N TYR A 34 -18.59 -21.47 -0.22
CA TYR A 34 -19.44 -21.14 -1.36
C TYR A 34 -19.41 -19.64 -1.71
N SER A 35 -19.42 -18.77 -0.70
CA SER A 35 -19.34 -17.32 -0.85
C SER A 35 -17.91 -16.82 -1.00
N THR A 36 -17.75 -15.73 -1.74
CA THR A 36 -16.56 -14.88 -1.65
C THR A 36 -16.43 -14.28 -0.23
N GLN A 37 -15.21 -13.88 0.12
CA GLN A 37 -14.86 -13.25 1.38
C GLN A 37 -13.90 -12.09 1.11
N LYS A 38 -13.89 -11.10 2.01
CA LYS A 38 -13.01 -9.94 1.92
C LYS A 38 -11.78 -10.14 2.79
N PHE A 39 -10.62 -9.80 2.23
CA PHE A 39 -9.33 -9.90 2.91
C PHE A 39 -8.54 -8.62 2.69
N ILE A 40 -7.61 -8.36 3.60
CA ILE A 40 -6.51 -7.45 3.35
C ILE A 40 -5.22 -8.25 3.21
N VAL A 41 -4.42 -7.91 2.20
CA VAL A 41 -3.12 -8.54 1.95
C VAL A 41 -2.03 -7.48 2.04
N TYR A 42 -1.04 -7.74 2.91
CA TYR A 42 0.14 -6.90 3.08
C TYR A 42 1.32 -7.47 2.29
N ASN A 43 2.05 -6.60 1.59
CA ASN A 43 3.21 -6.98 0.76
C ASN A 43 2.91 -8.06 -0.30
N ALA A 44 1.64 -8.22 -0.72
CA ALA A 44 1.15 -9.36 -1.51
C ALA A 44 1.35 -10.77 -0.88
N GLU A 45 1.76 -10.85 0.40
CA GLU A 45 2.25 -12.09 1.03
C GLU A 45 1.50 -12.48 2.31
N LEU A 46 1.06 -11.52 3.14
CA LEU A 46 0.40 -11.79 4.43
C LEU A 46 -1.07 -11.40 4.39
N ILE A 47 -1.96 -12.38 4.53
CA ILE A 47 -3.40 -12.26 4.34
C ILE A 47 -4.10 -12.22 5.71
N ILE A 48 -4.99 -11.24 5.94
CA ILE A 48 -5.87 -11.18 7.11
C ILE A 48 -7.33 -11.08 6.67
N ASP A 49 -8.19 -11.86 7.33
CA ASP A 49 -9.64 -11.80 7.15
C ASP A 49 -10.21 -10.41 7.54
N LEU A 50 -11.02 -9.81 6.66
CA LEU A 50 -11.83 -8.63 7.00
C LEU A 50 -13.17 -9.08 7.60
N ASN A 51 -13.11 -9.65 8.80
CA ASN A 51 -14.25 -10.10 9.60
C ASN A 51 -14.22 -9.51 11.02
N GLU A 52 -15.10 -9.98 11.91
CA GLU A 52 -15.21 -9.51 13.30
C GLU A 52 -13.88 -9.55 14.07
N ASN A 53 -13.04 -10.55 13.79
CA ASN A 53 -11.74 -10.71 14.44
C ASN A 53 -10.64 -9.81 13.82
N PHE A 54 -10.94 -8.97 12.83
CA PHE A 54 -9.94 -8.16 12.11
C PHE A 54 -9.13 -7.26 13.05
N GLN A 55 -9.78 -6.60 14.02
CA GLN A 55 -9.10 -5.70 14.95
C GLN A 55 -8.13 -6.42 15.88
N GLU A 56 -8.47 -7.64 16.32
CA GLU A 56 -7.58 -8.50 17.10
C GLU A 56 -6.38 -8.96 16.26
N ASN A 57 -6.61 -9.43 15.03
CA ASN A 57 -5.54 -9.83 14.13
C ASN A 57 -4.61 -8.65 13.78
N LYS A 58 -5.16 -7.43 13.59
CA LYS A 58 -4.37 -6.19 13.44
C LYS A 58 -3.53 -5.91 14.70
N LYS A 59 -4.10 -6.03 15.90
CA LYS A 59 -3.35 -5.84 17.16
C LYS A 59 -2.22 -6.86 17.34
N ASN A 60 -2.46 -8.12 16.99
CA ASN A 60 -1.45 -9.19 17.09
C ASN A 60 -0.30 -8.95 16.09
N LEU A 61 -0.60 -8.53 14.86
CA LEU A 61 0.41 -8.11 13.88
C LEU A 61 1.29 -6.97 14.41
N LEU A 62 0.72 -5.98 15.12
CA LEU A 62 1.48 -4.87 15.70
C LEU A 62 2.38 -5.27 16.88
N ASN A 63 1.90 -6.17 17.73
CA ASN A 63 2.64 -6.61 18.91
C ASN A 63 3.80 -7.55 18.55
N GLU A 64 3.59 -8.42 17.58
CA GLU A 64 4.51 -9.52 17.25
C GLU A 64 5.33 -9.27 15.98
N GLY A 65 4.86 -8.36 15.11
CA GLY A 65 5.53 -7.92 13.88
C GLY A 65 5.36 -8.86 12.67
N TYR A 66 5.30 -8.27 11.48
CA TYR A 66 5.11 -8.99 10.21
C TYR A 66 5.97 -10.24 10.03
N VAL A 67 7.27 -10.17 10.33
CA VAL A 67 8.22 -11.29 10.10
C VAL A 67 7.93 -12.49 11.01
N SER A 68 7.28 -12.26 12.16
CA SER A 68 6.84 -13.30 13.10
C SER A 68 5.44 -13.84 12.78
N MET A 69 4.59 -13.03 12.12
CA MET A 69 3.27 -13.43 11.61
C MET A 69 3.40 -14.24 10.32
N PHE A 70 4.19 -13.74 9.37
CA PHE A 70 4.91 -14.59 8.43
C PHE A 70 5.83 -15.55 9.20
N ARG A 71 6.43 -16.55 8.57
CA ARG A 71 6.99 -17.74 9.25
C ARG A 71 5.93 -18.59 9.98
N ARG A 72 5.20 -18.09 10.99
CA ARG A 72 4.23 -18.90 11.78
C ARG A 72 2.89 -19.19 11.10
N SER A 73 2.38 -18.28 10.26
CA SER A 73 1.07 -18.46 9.63
C SER A 73 1.04 -19.59 8.61
N ASP A 74 -0.07 -20.34 8.57
CA ASP A 74 -0.32 -21.35 7.54
C ASP A 74 -0.59 -20.71 6.17
N TYR A 75 -0.43 -21.50 5.11
CA TYR A 75 -0.83 -21.11 3.77
C TYR A 75 -2.36 -21.12 3.65
N LEU A 76 -2.92 -20.10 3.00
CA LEU A 76 -4.31 -20.09 2.57
C LEU A 76 -4.35 -20.09 1.04
N ASP A 77 -4.96 -21.12 0.47
CA ASP A 77 -5.29 -21.15 -0.94
C ASP A 77 -6.55 -20.31 -1.20
N LEU A 78 -6.49 -19.47 -2.24
CA LEU A 78 -7.52 -18.50 -2.60
C LEU A 78 -7.58 -18.37 -4.11
N SER A 79 -8.80 -18.34 -4.67
CA SER A 79 -9.03 -17.80 -6.01
C SER A 79 -9.43 -16.34 -5.91
N LEU A 80 -8.63 -15.44 -6.49
CA LEU A 80 -8.93 -14.02 -6.53
C LEU A 80 -10.18 -13.79 -7.37
N SER A 81 -11.13 -13.03 -6.83
CA SER A 81 -12.35 -12.63 -7.55
C SER A 81 -12.25 -11.17 -8.01
N ALA A 82 -11.77 -10.26 -7.15
CA ALA A 82 -11.49 -8.87 -7.49
C ALA A 82 -10.47 -8.24 -6.52
N VAL A 83 -9.75 -7.21 -6.97
CA VAL A 83 -9.19 -6.20 -6.07
C VAL A 83 -10.22 -5.10 -5.88
N LEU A 84 -10.50 -4.75 -4.63
CA LEU A 84 -11.48 -3.73 -4.27
C LEU A 84 -10.87 -2.33 -4.31
N SER A 85 -11.64 -1.39 -4.83
CA SER A 85 -11.31 0.03 -4.82
C SER A 85 -11.34 0.61 -3.39
N ARG A 86 -10.60 1.70 -3.16
CA ARG A 86 -10.67 2.40 -1.87
C ARG A 86 -12.06 2.99 -1.60
N GLN A 87 -12.89 3.18 -2.63
CA GLN A 87 -14.25 3.71 -2.46
C GLN A 87 -15.22 2.67 -1.86
N GLU A 88 -14.99 1.37 -2.08
CA GLU A 88 -15.82 0.28 -1.51
C GLU A 88 -15.61 0.07 0.00
N LEU A 89 -14.55 0.67 0.58
CA LEU A 89 -14.35 0.77 2.03
C LEU A 89 -15.36 1.70 2.73
N LYS A 90 -16.22 2.45 2.02
CA LYS A 90 -17.22 3.34 2.66
C LYS A 90 -18.15 2.61 3.64
N PHE A 91 -18.27 1.28 3.56
CA PHE A 91 -18.99 0.44 4.53
C PHE A 91 -18.30 0.27 5.90
N VAL A 92 -16.97 0.51 6.00
CA VAL A 92 -16.19 0.43 7.26
C VAL A 92 -16.06 1.80 7.94
N ARG A 93 -16.62 2.85 7.33
CA ARG A 93 -16.30 4.27 7.57
C ARG A 93 -16.90 4.88 8.85
N MET A 94 -17.54 4.10 9.73
CA MET A 94 -18.47 4.62 10.74
C MET A 94 -17.87 4.83 12.15
N LEU A 95 -16.55 4.80 12.34
CA LEU A 95 -15.96 4.85 13.71
C LEU A 95 -14.86 5.88 13.99
N TYR A 96 -14.18 6.46 13.00
CA TYR A 96 -13.18 7.51 13.26
C TYR A 96 -13.16 8.57 12.16
N GLU A 97 -13.87 9.67 12.40
CA GLU A 97 -13.51 10.97 11.84
C GLU A 97 -12.49 11.60 12.79
N SER A 98 -11.34 12.02 12.26
CA SER A 98 -10.31 12.73 13.02
C SER A 98 -9.96 14.04 12.33
N SER A 99 -9.60 15.04 13.14
CA SER A 99 -9.42 16.43 12.71
C SER A 99 -8.12 16.64 11.92
N MET A 100 -8.23 17.29 10.76
CA MET A 100 -7.07 17.71 9.97
C MET A 100 -6.35 18.91 10.62
N ASN A 101 -5.18 18.70 11.23
CA ASN A 101 -4.37 19.77 11.82
C ASN A 101 -2.91 19.84 11.31
N GLU A 102 -2.48 21.05 10.96
CA GLU A 102 -1.15 21.68 11.11
C GLU A 102 0.15 21.07 10.51
N ARG A 103 0.19 19.82 10.02
CA ARG A 103 1.45 19.17 9.56
C ARG A 103 1.73 19.22 8.05
N GLY A 104 1.37 20.32 7.39
CA GLY A 104 1.55 20.48 5.94
C GLY A 104 0.88 19.35 5.15
N ARG A 105 -0.34 18.96 5.56
CA ARG A 105 -1.16 17.93 4.90
C ARG A 105 -2.14 18.57 3.93
N SER A 106 -2.36 17.91 2.80
CA SER A 106 -3.25 18.35 1.74
C SER A 106 -4.70 17.98 2.04
N SER A 107 -5.63 18.87 1.68
CA SER A 107 -7.09 18.67 1.82
C SER A 107 -7.76 18.25 0.50
N GLY A 108 -7.02 17.62 -0.41
CA GLY A 108 -7.53 17.17 -1.70
C GLY A 108 -8.56 16.06 -1.53
N LYS A 109 -9.62 16.08 -2.36
CA LYS A 109 -10.78 15.17 -2.27
C LYS A 109 -10.71 13.94 -3.20
N ARG A 110 -9.59 13.73 -3.88
CA ARG A 110 -9.38 12.69 -4.90
C ARG A 110 -8.12 11.90 -4.58
N GLY A 111 -8.22 10.57 -4.64
CA GLY A 111 -7.05 9.69 -4.62
C GLY A 111 -6.24 9.82 -5.91
N ALA A 112 -5.09 9.14 -5.98
CA ALA A 112 -4.28 9.14 -7.20
C ALA A 112 -5.01 8.49 -8.38
N ASP A 113 -5.67 7.35 -8.16
CA ASP A 113 -6.43 6.60 -9.16
C ASP A 113 -7.64 7.36 -9.74
N ASP A 114 -8.19 8.34 -9.01
CA ASP A 114 -9.29 9.22 -9.45
C ASP A 114 -8.87 10.32 -10.47
N ASN A 115 -7.57 10.52 -10.72
CA ASN A 115 -7.04 11.61 -11.56
C ASN A 115 -6.41 11.10 -12.87
N PRO A 116 -6.39 11.88 -13.96
CA PRO A 116 -5.79 11.45 -15.23
C PRO A 116 -4.28 11.21 -15.10
N PRO A 117 -3.71 10.25 -15.85
CA PRO A 117 -2.27 10.04 -15.91
C PRO A 117 -1.56 11.24 -16.54
N VAL A 118 -0.36 11.51 -16.06
CA VAL A 118 0.56 12.50 -16.61
C VAL A 118 1.94 11.84 -16.83
N PRO A 119 2.69 12.23 -17.87
CA PRO A 119 4.06 11.75 -18.04
C PRO A 119 4.96 12.30 -16.93
N ALA A 120 5.86 11.46 -16.44
CA ALA A 120 6.97 11.90 -15.60
C ALA A 120 7.92 12.82 -16.39
N ASN A 121 8.69 13.65 -15.68
CA ASN A 121 9.62 14.61 -16.30
C ASN A 121 11.06 14.08 -16.45
N GLY A 122 11.32 12.82 -16.05
CA GLY A 122 12.66 12.22 -16.06
C GLY A 122 13.61 12.72 -14.95
N LYS A 123 13.11 13.53 -14.01
CA LYS A 123 13.92 14.21 -12.98
C LYS A 123 13.36 14.02 -11.56
N ASP A 124 12.05 14.05 -11.41
CA ASP A 124 11.38 13.92 -10.12
C ASP A 124 11.66 12.56 -9.49
N ILE A 125 11.85 12.57 -8.17
CA ILE A 125 12.04 11.37 -7.38
C ILE A 125 10.73 11.07 -6.65
N PHE A 126 10.34 9.80 -6.71
CA PHE A 126 9.25 9.22 -5.95
C PHE A 126 9.84 8.30 -4.89
N VAL A 127 9.14 8.19 -3.77
CA VAL A 127 9.57 7.40 -2.62
C VAL A 127 8.47 6.40 -2.30
N ARG A 128 8.78 5.12 -2.40
CA ARG A 128 7.93 4.07 -1.83
C ARG A 128 8.36 3.82 -0.39
N LEU A 129 7.41 3.92 0.53
CA LEU A 129 7.61 3.68 1.95
C LEU A 129 7.12 2.28 2.32
N SER A 130 7.90 1.57 3.14
CA SER A 130 7.54 0.23 3.58
C SER A 130 7.96 -0.08 5.01
N ALA A 131 7.17 -0.94 5.66
CA ALA A 131 7.59 -1.64 6.86
C ALA A 131 8.51 -2.83 6.54
N TYR A 132 8.52 -3.28 5.27
CA TYR A 132 9.16 -4.52 4.82
C TYR A 132 10.45 -4.22 4.05
N GLU A 133 11.50 -4.98 4.30
CA GLU A 133 12.79 -4.79 3.62
C GLU A 133 12.77 -5.36 2.19
N ASN A 134 11.97 -6.40 1.99
CA ASN A 134 11.67 -7.11 0.76
C ASN A 134 10.31 -6.64 0.20
N ASP A 135 10.14 -5.32 0.00
CA ASP A 135 8.88 -4.81 -0.55
C ASP A 135 8.64 -5.37 -1.97
N ARG A 136 7.59 -6.17 -2.13
CA ARG A 136 7.36 -6.99 -3.32
C ARG A 136 6.98 -6.19 -4.57
N ARG A 137 6.70 -4.88 -4.44
CA ARG A 137 6.46 -3.98 -5.59
C ARG A 137 7.74 -3.37 -6.16
N ILE A 138 8.89 -3.57 -5.52
CA ILE A 138 10.19 -3.22 -6.08
C ILE A 138 10.74 -4.44 -6.82
N ASP A 139 10.83 -4.35 -8.14
CA ASP A 139 11.60 -5.31 -8.92
C ASP A 139 13.09 -4.95 -8.78
N ILE A 140 13.85 -5.81 -8.11
CA ILE A 140 15.29 -5.64 -7.86
C ILE A 140 16.13 -6.07 -9.08
N GLU A 141 15.62 -6.98 -9.91
CA GLU A 141 16.32 -7.51 -11.08
C GLU A 141 16.26 -6.50 -12.24
N ASN A 142 15.05 -6.03 -12.57
CA ASN A 142 14.81 -5.00 -13.58
C ASN A 142 15.00 -3.56 -13.04
N LYS A 143 15.16 -3.39 -11.73
CA LYS A 143 15.28 -2.10 -11.03
C LYS A 143 14.14 -1.14 -11.38
N CYS A 144 12.91 -1.55 -11.13
CA CYS A 144 11.71 -0.74 -11.40
C CYS A 144 10.60 -0.95 -10.36
N LEU A 145 9.51 -0.18 -10.50
CA LEU A 145 8.25 -0.45 -9.82
C LEU A 145 7.40 -1.39 -10.67
N LEU A 146 6.81 -2.39 -10.03
CA LEU A 146 5.79 -3.23 -10.68
C LEU A 146 4.52 -2.44 -11.00
N ASN A 147 3.68 -3.01 -11.85
CA ASN A 147 2.38 -2.43 -12.22
C ASN A 147 1.50 -2.16 -10.99
N GLY A 148 0.68 -1.12 -11.09
CA GLY A 148 -0.28 -0.71 -10.08
C GLY A 148 0.31 -0.38 -8.71
N THR A 149 1.52 0.17 -8.66
CA THR A 149 2.25 0.49 -7.42
C THR A 149 1.95 1.92 -6.94
N TYR A 150 1.68 2.07 -5.64
CA TYR A 150 1.62 3.39 -4.98
C TYR A 150 2.96 3.82 -4.39
N THR A 151 3.21 5.12 -4.46
CA THR A 151 4.37 5.83 -3.89
C THR A 151 3.93 7.20 -3.35
N THR A 152 4.86 7.97 -2.79
CA THR A 152 4.70 9.41 -2.52
C THR A 152 5.76 10.21 -3.28
N THR A 153 5.60 11.53 -3.40
CA THR A 153 6.64 12.39 -3.99
C THR A 153 7.79 12.61 -3.00
N MET A 154 9.00 12.87 -3.50
CA MET A 154 10.13 13.23 -2.65
C MET A 154 9.85 14.48 -1.79
N GLU A 155 9.07 15.44 -2.31
CA GLU A 155 8.65 16.62 -1.56
C GLU A 155 7.75 16.26 -0.36
N ASP A 156 6.71 15.45 -0.56
CA ASP A 156 5.80 15.07 0.53
C ASP A 156 6.48 14.18 1.57
N TYR A 157 7.35 13.26 1.13
CA TYR A 157 8.23 12.49 2.00
C TYR A 157 9.14 13.37 2.86
N LEU A 158 9.79 14.38 2.27
CA LEU A 158 10.63 15.33 3.01
C LEU A 158 9.80 16.21 3.95
N ASN A 159 8.59 16.62 3.56
CA ASN A 159 7.67 17.35 4.43
C ASN A 159 7.21 16.49 5.62
N CYS A 160 6.86 15.23 5.39
CA CYS A 160 6.52 14.26 6.43
C CYS A 160 7.66 14.15 7.48
N LYS A 161 8.91 14.01 7.03
CA LYS A 161 10.09 14.00 7.91
C LYS A 161 10.32 15.35 8.62
N ARG A 162 10.23 16.47 7.90
CA ARG A 162 10.45 17.82 8.43
C ARG A 162 9.50 18.17 9.58
N TYR A 163 8.24 17.76 9.48
CA TYR A 163 7.23 17.99 10.53
C TYR A 163 7.18 16.87 11.58
N ASN A 164 8.08 15.88 11.52
CA ASN A 164 8.05 14.66 12.36
C ASN A 164 6.66 14.02 12.37
N ASP A 165 6.02 13.96 11.19
CA ASP A 165 4.67 13.45 11.02
C ASP A 165 4.70 11.91 10.95
N ALA A 166 3.60 11.26 11.33
CA ALA A 166 3.51 9.80 11.30
C ALA A 166 3.18 9.34 9.87
N PRO A 167 4.09 8.63 9.15
CA PRO A 167 3.82 8.20 7.77
C PRO A 167 2.63 7.24 7.68
N ILE A 168 2.42 6.40 8.70
CA ILE A 168 1.23 5.53 8.82
C ILE A 168 -0.06 6.35 8.73
N ASP A 169 -0.13 7.47 9.45
CA ASP A 169 -1.33 8.30 9.48
C ASP A 169 -1.45 9.20 8.24
N ARG A 170 -0.31 9.74 7.75
CA ARG A 170 -0.25 10.59 6.54
C ARG A 170 -0.61 9.84 5.26
N TYR A 171 -0.18 8.59 5.13
CA TYR A 171 -0.48 7.71 3.98
C TYR A 171 -1.62 6.72 4.25
N ALA A 172 -2.34 6.88 5.36
CA ALA A 172 -3.49 6.10 5.79
C ALA A 172 -3.29 4.57 5.73
N LEU A 173 -2.11 4.10 6.16
CA LEU A 173 -1.67 2.73 6.01
C LEU A 173 -2.47 1.77 6.93
N PRO A 174 -2.83 0.56 6.47
CA PRO A 174 -3.62 -0.37 7.26
C PRO A 174 -2.82 -1.13 8.31
N ASN A 175 -1.52 -1.33 8.09
CA ASN A 175 -0.60 -1.82 9.12
C ASN A 175 -0.01 -0.60 9.83
N ASN A 176 -0.08 -0.58 11.16
CA ASN A 176 0.56 0.46 11.98
C ASN A 176 1.99 0.07 12.38
N GLU A 177 2.58 -0.97 11.78
CA GLU A 177 4.01 -1.22 11.90
C GLU A 177 4.80 -0.01 11.42
N LYS A 178 5.82 0.34 12.20
CA LYS A 178 6.71 1.46 11.89
C LYS A 178 7.31 1.27 10.50
N ILE A 179 7.12 2.26 9.63
CA ILE A 179 7.86 2.39 8.37
C ILE A 179 9.36 2.42 8.68
N LYS A 180 10.09 1.50 8.06
CA LYS A 180 11.55 1.29 8.26
C LYS A 180 12.34 1.63 7.01
N TRP A 181 11.72 1.57 5.83
CA TRP A 181 12.41 1.60 4.55
C TRP A 181 11.81 2.62 3.60
N ALA A 182 12.69 3.28 2.84
CA ALA A 182 12.37 4.23 1.79
C ALA A 182 13.12 3.83 0.50
N PHE A 183 12.35 3.40 -0.51
CA PHE A 183 12.86 3.03 -1.84
C PHE A 183 12.67 4.22 -2.78
N HIS A 184 13.75 4.73 -3.33
CA HIS A 184 13.76 5.93 -4.16
C HIS A 184 13.76 5.52 -5.63
N VAL A 185 12.87 6.10 -6.41
CA VAL A 185 12.66 5.80 -7.83
C VAL A 185 12.63 7.11 -8.62
N GLN A 186 13.30 7.14 -9.76
CA GLN A 186 13.26 8.24 -10.73
C GLN A 186 12.73 7.69 -12.06
N PRO A 187 11.42 7.82 -12.33
CA PRO A 187 10.80 7.39 -13.58
C PRO A 187 11.39 8.13 -14.77
N LYS A 188 11.41 7.49 -15.94
CA LYS A 188 11.85 8.11 -17.20
C LYS A 188 10.76 9.04 -17.73
N SER A 189 11.10 9.97 -18.62
CA SER A 189 10.19 11.02 -19.10
C SER A 189 9.00 10.55 -19.94
N TYR A 190 8.84 9.24 -20.11
CA TYR A 190 7.76 8.58 -20.83
C TYR A 190 7.04 7.52 -19.96
N ASP A 191 7.46 7.34 -18.71
CA ASP A 191 6.67 6.62 -17.71
C ASP A 191 5.49 7.51 -17.28
N GLU A 192 4.33 6.93 -17.00
CA GLU A 192 3.13 7.66 -16.58
C GLU A 192 2.79 7.41 -15.12
N TYR A 193 2.31 8.46 -14.44
CA TYR A 193 1.83 8.39 -13.07
C TYR A 193 0.60 9.27 -12.87
N GLN A 194 -0.20 8.95 -11.86
CA GLN A 194 -1.36 9.74 -11.46
C GLN A 194 -1.09 10.32 -10.06
N LEU A 195 -1.30 11.63 -9.87
CA LEU A 195 -1.17 12.27 -8.55
C LEU A 195 -2.50 12.35 -7.82
N GLY A 196 -2.46 12.26 -6.50
CA GLY A 196 -3.63 12.47 -5.65
C GLY A 196 -3.28 12.86 -4.23
N THR A 197 -4.32 13.09 -3.43
CA THR A 197 -4.20 13.22 -1.97
C THR A 197 -4.71 11.95 -1.34
N VAL A 198 -3.93 11.37 -0.43
CA VAL A 198 -4.30 10.18 0.32
C VAL A 198 -5.57 10.45 1.11
N GLN A 199 -6.65 9.77 0.72
CA GLN A 199 -7.94 9.87 1.40
C GLN A 199 -7.92 9.15 2.76
N PRO A 200 -8.65 9.64 3.78
CA PRO A 200 -8.77 8.98 5.09
C PRO A 200 -9.21 7.51 4.94
N ALA A 201 -8.49 6.61 5.59
CA ALA A 201 -8.72 5.16 5.53
C ALA A 201 -8.13 4.48 6.77
N ASN A 202 -8.57 3.25 7.09
CA ASN A 202 -7.95 2.38 8.11
C ASN A 202 -7.87 2.93 9.56
N GLY A 203 -8.65 3.97 9.89
CA GLY A 203 -8.57 4.69 11.16
C GLY A 203 -7.55 5.85 11.18
N HIS A 204 -7.11 6.28 9.99
CA HIS A 204 -6.09 7.30 9.78
C HIS A 204 -6.59 8.46 8.92
N ASN A 205 -6.06 9.64 9.20
CA ASN A 205 -6.47 10.89 8.55
C ASN A 205 -6.12 10.97 7.06
N GLY A 206 -5.03 10.34 6.63
CA GLY A 206 -4.44 10.61 5.32
C GLY A 206 -3.88 12.04 5.22
N GLY A 207 -4.01 12.63 4.03
CA GLY A 207 -3.55 13.99 3.73
C GLY A 207 -2.10 14.11 3.25
N GLY A 208 -1.38 13.00 3.05
CA GLY A 208 -0.17 13.00 2.22
C GLY A 208 -0.48 13.10 0.73
N ILE A 209 0.51 13.48 -0.08
CA ILE A 209 0.47 13.29 -1.52
C ILE A 209 0.82 11.83 -1.86
N GLU A 210 0.05 11.23 -2.76
CA GLU A 210 0.32 9.91 -3.33
C GLU A 210 0.49 9.99 -4.85
N ALA A 211 1.31 9.09 -5.39
CA ALA A 211 1.56 8.91 -6.81
C ALA A 211 1.36 7.44 -7.17
N PHE A 212 0.44 7.17 -8.10
CA PHE A 212 0.09 5.83 -8.56
C PHE A 212 0.67 5.55 -9.95
N PHE A 213 1.48 4.49 -10.03
CA PHE A 213 2.11 4.01 -11.27
C PHE A 213 1.33 2.82 -11.81
N LYS A 214 0.26 3.09 -12.57
CA LYS A 214 -0.63 2.05 -13.12
C LYS A 214 0.15 0.99 -13.93
N ASN A 215 1.08 1.44 -14.76
CA ASN A 215 1.92 0.59 -15.62
C ASN A 215 3.35 0.42 -15.06
N GLY A 216 3.52 0.61 -13.74
CA GLY A 216 4.83 0.53 -13.09
C GLY A 216 5.77 1.65 -13.57
N THR A 217 7.07 1.38 -13.55
CA THR A 217 8.08 2.23 -14.19
C THR A 217 8.98 1.42 -15.11
N SER A 218 9.64 2.10 -16.04
CA SER A 218 10.67 1.47 -16.89
C SER A 218 11.81 0.84 -16.08
N ASN A 219 12.51 -0.13 -16.66
CA ASN A 219 13.74 -0.70 -16.09
C ASN A 219 14.80 0.38 -15.78
N ASP A 220 15.64 0.13 -14.78
CA ASP A 220 16.70 1.04 -14.28
C ASP A 220 16.18 2.42 -13.82
N THR A 221 15.02 2.44 -13.16
CA THR A 221 14.43 3.64 -12.52
C THR A 221 14.51 3.60 -10.99
N TYR A 222 14.60 2.41 -10.37
CA TYR A 222 14.86 2.26 -8.95
C TYR A 222 16.33 2.58 -8.64
N LEU A 223 16.53 3.58 -7.76
CA LEU A 223 17.84 4.15 -7.46
C LEU A 223 18.49 3.52 -6.22
N LYS A 224 17.75 3.47 -5.10
CA LYS A 224 18.28 3.00 -3.80
C LYS A 224 17.20 2.72 -2.76
N LYS A 225 17.47 1.74 -1.89
CA LYS A 225 16.84 1.56 -0.57
C LYS A 225 17.64 2.32 0.48
N GLY A 226 16.96 2.98 1.40
CA GLY A 226 17.55 3.51 2.63
C GLY A 226 16.60 3.35 3.82
N PRO A 227 17.07 3.59 5.05
CA PRO A 227 16.19 3.69 6.20
C PRO A 227 15.25 4.90 6.07
N TYR A 228 14.06 4.78 6.65
CA TYR A 228 13.17 5.92 6.90
C TYR A 228 13.62 6.69 8.14
#